data_AF-A0A935BSS4-F1
#
_entry.id   AF-A0A935BSS4-F1
#
_cell.length_a   1.000
_cell.length_b   1.000
_cell.length_c   1.000
_cell.angle_alpha   90.00
_cell.angle_beta   90.00
_cell.angle_gamma   90.00
#
_symmetry.space_group_name_H-M   'P 1'
#
loop_
_entity.id
_entity.type
_entity.pdbx_description
1 polymer ?
#
loop_
_entity_poly.entity_id
_entity_poly.type
_entity_poly.pdbx_seq_one_letter_code
_entity_poly.pdbx_strand_id
1 'polypeptide(L)'
;MTPFPLLDEPSRERLRRAAAALDAAEAGGQPQAVSLALARMAACYRSVREMASAEIHYEAALRWARSGGSTDQVVDLLCDLCETAAAVAETLESQQPDRGRAARERARDRIFEATTLVGQVADPEWEASVLLRISDVLDRCGDHDDAVQLQVRALRLMSGSLYPGLPDPHLLPGLGRLADG
;
A
#
# COMPACT_ATOMS: atom_id res chain seq x y z
N MET A 1 -31.05 -11.63 -13.94
CA MET A 1 -29.70 -11.97 -14.45
C MET A 1 -29.18 -10.72 -15.17
N THR A 2 -28.54 -9.81 -14.43
CA THR A 2 -27.86 -8.67 -15.07
C THR A 2 -26.71 -9.25 -15.90
N PRO A 3 -26.60 -8.92 -17.20
CA PRO A 3 -25.50 -9.41 -18.00
C PRO A 3 -24.20 -8.90 -17.38
N PHE A 4 -23.26 -9.80 -17.11
CA PHE A 4 -21.89 -9.39 -16.82
C PHE A 4 -21.44 -8.48 -17.97
N PRO A 5 -20.96 -7.26 -17.71
CA PRO A 5 -20.43 -6.44 -18.76
C PRO A 5 -19.29 -7.23 -19.42
N LEU A 6 -19.46 -7.55 -20.70
CA LEU A 6 -18.42 -8.18 -21.49
C LEU A 6 -17.19 -7.27 -21.42
N LEU A 7 -16.08 -7.80 -20.89
CA LEU A 7 -14.81 -7.08 -20.82
C LEU A 7 -14.47 -6.49 -22.19
N ASP A 8 -14.06 -5.23 -22.20
CA ASP A 8 -13.56 -4.56 -23.40
C ASP A 8 -12.29 -5.28 -23.92
N GLU A 9 -12.07 -5.23 -25.24
CA GLU A 9 -10.93 -5.91 -25.86
C GLU A 9 -9.57 -5.51 -25.24
N PRO A 10 -9.32 -4.23 -24.90
CA PRO A 10 -8.08 -3.86 -24.21
C PRO A 10 -7.87 -4.54 -22.85
N SER A 11 -8.92 -4.69 -22.04
CA SER A 11 -8.81 -5.38 -20.74
C SER A 11 -8.58 -6.88 -20.90
N ARG A 12 -9.24 -7.50 -21.89
CA ARG A 12 -9.01 -8.91 -22.22
C ARG A 12 -7.58 -9.15 -22.68
N GLU A 13 -7.05 -8.28 -23.52
CA GLU A 13 -5.66 -8.38 -23.98
C GLU A 13 -4.66 -8.18 -22.83
N ARG A 14 -4.90 -7.22 -21.92
CA ARG A 14 -4.07 -7.04 -20.72
C ARG A 14 -4.06 -8.28 -19.84
N LEU A 15 -5.22 -8.89 -19.59
CA LEU A 15 -5.33 -10.13 -18.82
C LEU A 15 -4.60 -11.30 -19.51
N ARG A 16 -4.74 -11.47 -20.82
CA ARG A 16 -4.02 -12.51 -21.58
C ARG A 16 -2.51 -12.35 -21.48
N ARG A 17 -2.00 -11.12 -21.61
CA ARG A 17 -0.56 -10.83 -21.47
C ARG A 17 -0.06 -11.09 -20.06
N ALA A 18 -0.84 -10.71 -19.05
CA ALA A 18 -0.49 -10.96 -17.65
C ALA A 18 -0.45 -12.47 -17.35
N ALA A 19 -1.43 -13.23 -17.85
CA ALA A 19 -1.47 -14.69 -17.72
C ALA A 19 -0.25 -15.35 -18.39
N ALA A 20 0.05 -15.00 -19.64
CA ALA A 20 1.22 -15.53 -20.34
C ALA A 20 2.55 -15.19 -19.64
N ALA A 21 2.65 -14.00 -19.05
CA ALA A 21 3.82 -13.60 -18.25
C ALA A 21 3.92 -14.39 -16.94
N LEU A 22 2.79 -14.73 -16.32
CA LEU A 22 2.75 -15.59 -15.13
C LEU A 22 3.20 -17.01 -15.46
N ASP A 23 2.66 -17.62 -16.52
CA ASP A 23 3.06 -18.96 -16.97
C ASP A 23 4.57 -19.03 -17.22
N ALA A 24 5.13 -18.01 -17.87
CA ALA A 24 6.57 -17.91 -18.13
C ALA A 24 7.39 -17.75 -16.83
N ALA A 25 6.91 -16.95 -15.88
CA ALA A 25 7.58 -16.76 -14.60
C ALA A 25 7.56 -18.03 -13.75
N GLU A 26 6.44 -18.75 -13.72
CA GLU A 26 6.30 -20.03 -13.01
C GLU A 26 7.20 -21.10 -13.62
N ALA A 27 7.29 -21.18 -14.96
CA ALA A 27 8.22 -22.07 -15.64
C ALA A 27 9.69 -21.75 -15.31
N GLY A 28 10.02 -20.49 -15.06
CA GLY A 28 11.36 -20.04 -14.67
C GLY A 28 11.70 -20.26 -13.19
N GLY A 29 10.69 -20.40 -12.32
CA GLY A 29 10.85 -20.74 -10.90
C GLY A 29 11.50 -19.68 -10.01
N GLN A 30 11.76 -18.47 -10.52
CA GLN A 30 12.37 -17.39 -9.73
C GLN A 30 11.32 -16.69 -8.84
N PRO A 31 11.47 -16.70 -7.50
CA PRO A 31 10.47 -16.14 -6.58
C PRO A 31 10.05 -14.70 -6.89
N GLN A 32 11.00 -13.84 -7.23
CA GLN A 32 10.75 -12.43 -7.53
C GLN A 32 9.97 -12.26 -8.84
N ALA A 33 10.27 -13.07 -9.85
CA ALA A 33 9.57 -13.04 -11.13
C ALA A 33 8.11 -13.50 -10.97
N VAL A 34 7.89 -14.58 -10.22
CA VAL A 34 6.54 -15.11 -9.94
C VAL A 34 5.73 -14.08 -9.14
N SER A 35 6.32 -13.49 -8.11
CA SER A 35 5.69 -12.41 -7.32
C SER A 35 5.24 -11.24 -8.20
N LEU A 36 6.13 -10.73 -9.05
CA LEU A 36 5.83 -9.60 -9.94
C LEU A 36 4.73 -9.94 -10.96
N ALA A 37 4.75 -11.15 -11.53
CA ALA A 37 3.73 -11.59 -12.47
C ALA A 37 2.35 -11.71 -11.81
N LEU A 38 2.28 -12.27 -10.60
CA LEU A 38 1.06 -12.33 -9.79
C LEU A 38 0.52 -10.94 -9.46
N ALA A 39 1.38 -10.00 -9.07
CA ALA A 39 0.98 -8.61 -8.80
C ALA A 39 0.39 -7.92 -10.04
N ARG A 40 0.97 -8.15 -11.23
CA ARG A 40 0.43 -7.66 -12.51
C ARG A 40 -0.93 -8.24 -12.83
N MET A 41 -1.12 -9.53 -12.56
CA MET A 41 -2.39 -10.23 -12.75
C MET A 41 -3.46 -9.65 -11.81
N ALA A 42 -3.11 -9.43 -10.54
CA ALA A 42 -3.97 -8.80 -9.55
C ALA A 42 -4.39 -7.38 -9.96
N ALA A 43 -3.46 -6.56 -10.44
CA ALA A 43 -3.74 -5.22 -10.95
C ALA A 43 -4.69 -5.24 -12.15
N CYS A 44 -4.58 -6.23 -13.03
CA CYS A 44 -5.53 -6.42 -14.14
C CYS A 44 -6.94 -6.72 -13.61
N TYR A 45 -7.09 -7.62 -12.64
CA TYR A 45 -8.38 -7.89 -12.00
C TYR A 45 -8.98 -6.68 -11.30
N ARG A 46 -8.14 -5.93 -10.58
CA ARG A 46 -8.56 -4.69 -9.91
C ARG A 46 -9.10 -3.67 -10.91
N SER A 47 -8.47 -3.54 -12.08
CA SER A 47 -8.91 -2.63 -13.16
C SER A 47 -10.29 -2.97 -13.72
N VAL A 48 -10.69 -4.26 -13.67
CA VAL A 48 -12.00 -4.74 -14.12
C VAL A 48 -12.98 -4.96 -12.96
N ARG A 49 -12.64 -4.47 -11.76
CA ARG A 49 -13.44 -4.57 -10.52
C ARG A 49 -13.69 -5.99 -9.99
N GLU A 50 -12.90 -6.97 -10.44
CA GLU A 50 -12.93 -8.35 -9.93
C GLU A 50 -12.08 -8.47 -8.65
N MET A 51 -12.55 -7.85 -7.56
CA MET A 51 -11.74 -7.66 -6.35
C MET A 51 -11.35 -8.96 -5.64
N ALA A 52 -12.21 -9.98 -5.66
CA ALA A 52 -11.91 -11.28 -5.06
C ALA A 52 -10.71 -11.95 -5.76
N SER A 53 -10.69 -11.91 -7.10
CA SER A 53 -9.57 -12.41 -7.88
C SER A 53 -8.33 -11.57 -7.66
N ALA A 54 -8.44 -10.25 -7.60
CA ALA A 54 -7.32 -9.37 -7.32
C ALA A 54 -6.64 -9.71 -5.98
N GLU A 55 -7.43 -9.87 -4.91
CA GLU A 55 -6.90 -10.16 -3.58
C GLU A 55 -6.16 -11.51 -3.53
N ILE A 56 -6.73 -12.57 -4.12
CA ILE A 56 -6.06 -13.89 -4.17
C ILE A 56 -4.68 -13.80 -4.83
N HIS A 57 -4.57 -13.05 -5.92
CA HIS A 57 -3.32 -12.92 -6.67
C HIS A 57 -2.31 -12.03 -5.94
N TYR A 58 -2.75 -10.94 -5.31
CA TYR A 58 -1.86 -10.13 -4.47
C TYR A 58 -1.38 -10.89 -3.23
N GLU A 59 -2.22 -11.71 -2.59
CA GLU A 59 -1.79 -12.55 -1.47
C GLU A 59 -0.78 -13.61 -1.90
N ALA A 60 -0.96 -14.19 -3.09
CA ALA A 60 0.01 -15.10 -3.67
C ALA A 60 1.34 -14.37 -3.96
N ALA A 61 1.28 -13.17 -4.54
CA ALA A 61 2.46 -12.34 -4.77
C ALA A 61 3.19 -12.05 -3.45
N LEU A 62 2.45 -11.68 -2.40
CA LEU A 62 3.01 -11.36 -1.08
C LEU A 62 3.75 -12.56 -0.46
N ARG A 63 3.21 -13.78 -0.61
CA ARG A 63 3.91 -15.00 -0.16
C ARG A 63 5.25 -15.20 -0.87
N TRP A 64 5.29 -14.98 -2.18
CA TRP A 64 6.51 -15.07 -2.96
C TRP A 64 7.50 -13.95 -2.62
N ALA A 65 7.04 -12.69 -2.49
CA ALA A 65 7.88 -11.56 -2.09
C ALA A 65 8.56 -11.79 -0.73
N ARG A 66 7.81 -12.32 0.25
CA ARG A 66 8.36 -12.70 1.57
C ARG A 66 9.42 -13.79 1.46
N SER A 67 9.22 -14.79 0.60
CA SER A 67 10.23 -15.83 0.36
C SER A 67 11.49 -15.31 -0.34
N GLY A 68 11.36 -14.26 -1.15
CA GLY A 68 12.44 -13.63 -1.89
C GLY A 68 13.21 -12.54 -1.12
N GLY A 69 12.72 -12.13 0.07
CA GLY A 69 13.41 -11.22 0.99
C GLY A 69 13.39 -9.74 0.63
N SER A 70 12.52 -9.28 -0.28
CA SER A 70 12.44 -7.86 -0.65
C SER A 70 11.41 -7.11 0.21
N THR A 71 11.88 -6.32 1.18
CA THR A 71 11.00 -5.48 2.03
C THR A 71 10.20 -4.48 1.21
N ASP A 72 10.83 -3.80 0.25
CA ASP A 72 10.16 -2.79 -0.59
C ASP A 72 8.99 -3.42 -1.35
N GLN A 73 9.20 -4.58 -1.97
CA GLN A 73 8.14 -5.30 -2.68
C GLN A 73 7.04 -5.78 -1.73
N VAL A 74 7.39 -6.20 -0.51
CA VAL A 74 6.39 -6.58 0.51
C VAL A 74 5.53 -5.37 0.88
N VAL A 75 6.13 -4.19 1.10
CA VAL A 75 5.41 -2.95 1.43
C VAL A 75 4.50 -2.51 0.29
N ASP A 76 4.97 -2.54 -0.97
CA ASP A 76 4.15 -2.21 -2.13
C ASP A 76 2.92 -3.11 -2.25
N LEU A 77 3.10 -4.42 -2.03
CA LEU A 77 2.01 -5.41 -2.06
C LEU A 77 1.03 -5.24 -0.90
N LEU A 78 1.51 -4.86 0.28
CA LEU A 78 0.63 -4.54 1.42
C LEU A 78 -0.22 -3.31 1.13
N CYS A 79 0.34 -2.29 0.47
CA CYS A 79 -0.40 -1.11 0.02
C CYS A 79 -1.47 -1.48 -1.02
N ASP A 80 -1.11 -2.28 -2.03
CA ASP A 80 -2.07 -2.76 -3.03
C ASP A 80 -3.22 -3.57 -2.40
N LEU A 81 -2.91 -4.42 -1.42
CA LEU A 81 -3.90 -5.22 -0.70
C LEU A 81 -4.81 -4.40 0.19
N CYS A 82 -4.30 -3.41 0.94
CA CYS A 82 -5.14 -2.58 1.80
C CYS A 82 -6.08 -1.68 0.98
N GLU A 83 -5.61 -1.12 -0.14
CA GLU A 83 -6.46 -0.37 -1.07
C GLU A 83 -7.54 -1.25 -1.70
N THR A 84 -7.20 -2.50 -2.05
CA THR A 84 -8.15 -3.48 -2.60
C THR A 84 -9.19 -3.85 -1.54
N ALA A 85 -8.77 -4.09 -0.30
CA ALA A 85 -9.66 -4.40 0.81
C ALA A 85 -10.61 -3.22 1.13
N ALA A 86 -10.14 -1.97 1.10
CA ALA A 86 -11.02 -0.80 1.25
C ALA A 86 -12.03 -0.68 0.10
N ALA A 87 -11.62 -0.94 -1.16
CA ALA A 87 -12.56 -0.95 -2.28
C ALA A 87 -13.62 -2.07 -2.17
N VAL A 88 -13.25 -3.23 -1.62
CA VAL A 88 -14.20 -4.30 -1.27
C VAL A 88 -15.17 -3.82 -0.19
N ALA A 89 -14.68 -3.17 0.86
CA ALA A 89 -15.51 -2.65 1.94
C ALA A 89 -16.57 -1.68 1.42
N GLU A 90 -16.17 -0.69 0.63
CA GLU A 90 -17.07 0.30 0.01
C GLU A 90 -18.14 -0.37 -0.87
N THR A 91 -17.73 -1.36 -1.67
CA THR A 91 -18.65 -2.10 -2.53
C THR A 91 -19.69 -2.86 -1.71
N LEU A 92 -19.26 -3.50 -0.61
CA LEU A 92 -20.15 -4.23 0.29
C LEU A 92 -21.08 -3.30 1.07
N GLU A 93 -20.58 -2.16 1.54
CA GLU A 93 -21.35 -1.15 2.27
C GLU A 93 -22.41 -0.49 1.40
N SER A 94 -22.13 -0.27 0.11
CA SER A 94 -23.12 0.23 -0.85
C SER A 94 -24.31 -0.71 -1.01
N GLN A 95 -24.12 -2.01 -0.74
CA GLN A 95 -25.18 -3.02 -0.82
C GLN A 95 -25.95 -3.13 0.50
N GLN A 96 -25.22 -3.20 1.63
CA GLN A 96 -25.81 -3.22 2.96
C GLN A 96 -24.85 -2.58 3.98
N PRO A 97 -25.35 -1.72 4.88
CA PRO A 97 -24.56 -1.20 5.99
C PRO A 97 -23.83 -2.31 6.76
N ASP A 98 -22.64 -1.99 7.27
CA ASP A 98 -21.77 -2.86 8.09
C ASP A 98 -21.18 -4.11 7.42
N ARG A 99 -21.57 -4.47 6.19
CA ARG A 99 -20.97 -5.61 5.48
C ARG A 99 -19.50 -5.42 5.12
N GLY A 100 -19.03 -4.17 5.03
CA GLY A 100 -17.63 -3.86 4.73
C GLY A 100 -16.68 -4.05 5.90
N ARG A 101 -17.17 -4.28 7.13
CA ARG A 101 -16.35 -4.30 8.35
C ARG A 101 -15.17 -5.27 8.25
N ALA A 102 -15.40 -6.51 7.86
CA ALA A 102 -14.33 -7.52 7.77
C ALA A 102 -13.25 -7.15 6.74
N ALA A 103 -13.61 -6.43 5.68
CA ALA A 103 -12.66 -5.94 4.70
C ALA A 103 -11.86 -4.74 5.23
N ARG A 104 -12.48 -3.85 6.02
CA ARG A 104 -11.77 -2.77 6.72
C ARG A 104 -10.77 -3.30 7.74
N GLU A 105 -11.12 -4.32 8.53
CA GLU A 105 -10.15 -4.93 9.47
C GLU A 105 -8.94 -5.52 8.73
N ARG A 106 -9.16 -6.23 7.61
CA ARG A 106 -8.06 -6.74 6.77
C ARG A 106 -7.20 -5.61 6.20
N ALA A 107 -7.79 -4.47 5.84
CA ALA A 107 -7.04 -3.30 5.40
C ALA A 107 -6.14 -2.78 6.53
N ARG A 108 -6.68 -2.63 7.75
CA ARG A 108 -5.94 -2.17 8.93
C ARG A 108 -4.78 -3.08 9.30
N ASP A 109 -4.99 -4.40 9.30
CA ASP A 109 -3.92 -5.37 9.59
C ASP A 109 -2.73 -5.18 8.63
N ARG A 110 -3.02 -4.93 7.36
CA ARG A 110 -1.98 -4.71 6.33
C ARG A 110 -1.34 -3.34 6.42
N ILE A 111 -2.09 -2.31 6.79
CA ILE A 111 -1.55 -0.96 7.06
C ILE A 111 -0.60 -1.00 8.26
N PHE A 112 -0.97 -1.73 9.33
CA PHE A 112 -0.11 -1.92 10.49
C PHE A 112 1.20 -2.62 10.13
N GLU A 113 1.13 -3.69 9.34
CA GLU A 113 2.33 -4.38 8.85
C GLU A 113 3.19 -3.46 7.96
N ALA A 114 2.59 -2.77 6.99
CA ALA A 114 3.32 -1.87 6.09
C ALA A 114 4.01 -0.74 6.85
N THR A 115 3.32 -0.14 7.82
CA THR A 115 3.87 0.95 8.66
C THR A 115 5.05 0.46 9.52
N THR A 116 5.00 -0.78 9.98
CA THR A 116 6.09 -1.40 10.74
C THR A 116 7.33 -1.62 9.87
N LEU A 117 7.14 -2.10 8.64
CA LEU A 117 8.23 -2.38 7.70
C LEU A 117 8.85 -1.10 7.14
N VAL A 118 8.04 -0.10 6.79
CA VAL A 118 8.53 1.14 6.18
C VAL A 118 9.43 1.92 7.15
N GLY A 119 9.14 1.87 8.46
CA GLY A 119 9.98 2.48 9.49
C GLY A 119 11.34 1.80 9.70
N GLN A 120 11.62 0.71 8.97
CA GLN A 120 12.91 0.03 8.97
C GLN A 120 13.76 0.36 7.73
N VAL A 121 13.22 1.10 6.77
CA VAL A 121 13.90 1.44 5.51
C VAL A 121 14.59 2.80 5.64
N ALA A 122 15.74 2.95 4.97
CA ALA A 122 16.60 4.13 5.11
C ALA A 122 16.16 5.33 4.26
N ASP A 123 15.26 5.14 3.29
CA ASP A 123 14.81 6.18 2.36
C ASP A 123 13.58 6.93 2.92
N PRO A 124 13.76 8.20 3.38
CA PRO A 124 12.68 8.97 3.99
C PRO A 124 11.61 9.42 2.99
N GLU A 125 11.98 9.60 1.71
CA GLU A 125 11.04 10.05 0.67
C GLU A 125 10.13 8.91 0.22
N TRP A 126 10.72 7.72 0.08
CA TRP A 126 9.95 6.50 -0.14
C TRP A 126 9.04 6.21 1.06
N GLU A 127 9.56 6.32 2.28
CA GLU A 127 8.75 6.16 3.49
C GLU A 127 7.57 7.14 3.53
N ALA A 128 7.80 8.43 3.28
CA ALA A 128 6.75 9.43 3.24
C ALA A 128 5.67 9.09 2.19
N SER A 129 6.09 8.61 1.01
CA SER A 129 5.18 8.24 -0.07
C SER A 129 4.26 7.07 0.32
N VAL A 130 4.82 6.04 0.98
CA VAL A 130 4.05 4.90 1.51
C VAL A 130 3.08 5.35 2.59
N LEU A 131 3.52 6.18 3.54
CA LEU A 131 2.68 6.68 4.63
C LEU A 131 1.47 7.48 4.11
N LEU A 132 1.68 8.35 3.11
CA LEU A 132 0.58 9.08 2.48
C LEU A 132 -0.40 8.14 1.80
N ARG A 133 0.11 7.15 1.06
CA ARG A 133 -0.70 6.14 0.35
C ARG A 133 -1.60 5.35 1.29
N ILE A 134 -1.08 4.87 2.42
CA ILE A 134 -1.89 4.10 3.39
C ILE A 134 -2.78 4.99 4.27
N SER A 135 -2.46 6.28 4.43
CA SER A 135 -3.33 7.23 5.14
C SER A 135 -4.66 7.47 4.42
N ASP A 136 -4.65 7.52 3.08
CA ASP A 136 -5.88 7.60 2.27
C ASP A 136 -6.81 6.39 2.54
N VAL A 137 -6.21 5.20 2.70
CA VAL A 137 -6.96 3.98 2.99
C VAL A 137 -7.58 4.03 4.39
N LEU A 138 -6.86 4.55 5.39
CA LEU A 138 -7.40 4.76 6.75
C LEU A 138 -8.56 5.75 6.75
N ASP A 139 -8.43 6.87 6.04
CA ASP A 139 -9.51 7.86 5.89
C ASP A 139 -10.77 7.23 5.30
N ARG A 140 -10.62 6.41 4.24
CA ARG A 140 -11.72 5.65 3.62
C ARG A 140 -12.32 4.58 4.55
N CYS A 141 -11.53 4.06 5.49
CA CYS A 141 -12.02 3.11 6.51
C CYS A 141 -12.72 3.79 7.71
N GLY A 142 -12.62 5.12 7.80
CA GLY A 142 -13.17 5.95 8.89
C GLY A 142 -12.19 6.21 10.04
N ASP A 143 -10.91 5.86 9.88
CA ASP A 143 -9.87 5.94 10.91
C ASP A 143 -9.07 7.26 10.77
N HIS A 144 -9.79 8.39 10.82
CA HIS A 144 -9.25 9.72 10.49
C HIS A 144 -8.09 10.15 11.39
N ASP A 145 -8.17 9.85 12.70
CA ASP A 145 -7.11 10.23 13.64
C ASP A 145 -5.78 9.53 13.32
N ASP A 146 -5.85 8.24 12.95
CA ASP A 146 -4.67 7.48 12.55
C ASP A 146 -4.14 7.96 11.19
N ALA A 147 -5.02 8.26 10.24
CA ALA A 147 -4.64 8.84 8.94
C ALA A 147 -3.86 10.15 9.11
N VAL A 148 -4.35 11.06 9.97
CA VAL A 148 -3.68 12.33 10.28
C VAL A 148 -2.31 12.09 10.92
N GLN A 149 -2.16 11.11 11.80
CA GLN A 149 -0.86 10.78 12.39
C GLN A 149 0.16 10.35 11.31
N LEU A 150 -0.26 9.52 10.34
CA LEU A 150 0.61 9.10 9.25
C LEU A 150 0.97 10.27 8.32
N GLN A 151 0.02 11.15 8.01
CA GLN A 151 0.25 12.35 7.21
C GLN A 151 1.22 13.32 7.88
N VAL A 152 1.07 13.56 9.20
CA VAL A 152 2.00 14.39 9.97
C VAL A 152 3.40 13.80 9.97
N ARG A 153 3.53 12.48 10.12
CA ARG A 153 4.82 11.78 10.03
C ARG A 153 5.45 11.96 8.64
N ALA A 154 4.69 11.76 7.57
CA ALA A 154 5.16 11.94 6.21
C ALA A 154 5.65 13.39 5.95
N LEU A 155 4.89 14.39 6.40
CA LEU A 155 5.28 15.81 6.28
C LEU A 155 6.59 16.13 7.01
N ARG A 156 6.83 15.51 8.18
CA ARG A 156 8.10 15.65 8.91
C ARG A 156 9.26 15.05 8.15
N LEU A 157 9.09 13.87 7.55
CA LEU A 157 10.13 13.23 6.73
C LEU A 157 10.45 14.08 5.49
N MET A 158 9.44 14.59 4.80
CA MET A 158 9.63 15.47 3.64
C MET A 158 10.31 16.79 4.03
N SER A 159 9.93 17.39 5.16
CA SER A 159 10.56 18.62 5.67
C SER A 159 11.99 18.39 6.14
N GLY A 160 12.29 17.24 6.74
CA GLY A 160 13.64 16.84 7.15
C GLY A 160 14.55 16.54 5.96
N SER A 161 14.01 15.96 4.88
CA SER A 161 14.72 15.76 3.61
C SER A 161 15.12 17.09 2.95
N LEU A 162 14.23 18.09 3.02
CA LEU A 162 14.47 19.43 2.48
C LEU A 162 15.54 20.23 3.26
N TYR A 163 15.86 19.84 4.50
CA TYR A 163 16.86 20.49 5.35
C TYR A 163 17.79 19.50 6.06
N PRO A 164 18.68 18.80 5.33
CA PRO A 164 19.64 17.89 5.94
C PRO A 164 20.72 18.71 6.64
N GLY A 165 20.50 19.04 7.93
CA GLY A 165 21.48 19.76 8.76
C GLY A 165 20.94 20.82 9.71
N LEU A 166 19.62 20.99 9.85
CA LEU A 166 19.09 21.84 10.93
C LEU A 166 19.29 21.13 12.27
N PRO A 167 20.01 21.74 13.24
CA PRO A 167 20.12 21.18 14.58
C PRO A 167 18.72 21.00 15.16
N ASP A 168 18.53 19.91 15.91
CA ASP A 168 17.31 19.64 16.67
C ASP A 168 16.86 20.94 17.37
N PRO A 169 15.61 21.42 17.18
CA PRO A 169 15.13 22.64 17.84
C PRO A 169 15.18 22.53 19.38
N HIS A 170 15.33 21.32 19.93
CA HIS A 170 15.57 21.09 21.35
C HIS A 170 17.05 21.21 21.78
N LEU A 171 17.98 21.37 20.84
CA LEU A 171 19.43 21.54 21.09
C LEU A 171 19.87 23.01 21.14
N LEU A 172 18.96 24.00 21.08
CA LEU A 172 19.35 25.39 21.31
C LEU A 172 19.84 25.57 22.76
N PRO A 173 21.13 25.86 23.00
CA PRO A 173 21.60 26.23 24.32
C PRO A 173 20.88 27.51 24.72
N GLY A 174 20.28 27.52 25.92
CA GLY A 174 19.57 28.67 26.45
C GLY A 174 20.39 29.94 26.26
N LEU A 175 19.78 30.95 25.65
CA LEU A 175 20.34 32.29 25.51
C LEU A 175 20.70 32.79 26.92
N GLY A 176 21.97 32.64 27.27
CA GLY A 176 22.54 33.11 28.51
C GLY A 176 22.45 34.63 28.55
N ARG A 177 21.74 35.12 29.56
CA ARG A 177 21.81 36.46 30.18
C ARG A 177 22.45 37.55 29.31
N LEU A 178 21.60 38.33 28.66
CA LEU A 178 21.85 39.76 28.50
C LEU A 178 21.53 40.44 29.84
N ALA A 179 22.52 40.56 30.71
CA ALA A 179 22.45 41.43 31.88
C ALA A 179 23.88 41.82 32.31
N ASP A 180 24.48 42.72 31.54
CA ASP A 180 25.46 43.67 32.05
C ASP A 180 24.94 45.07 31.70
N GLY A 181 24.50 45.79 32.73
CA GLY A 181 23.90 47.13 32.69
C GLY A 181 23.38 47.53 34.06
#